data_AF-A0A286NV30-F1
#
_entry.id   AF-A0A286NV30-F1
#
_cell.length_a   1.000
_cell.length_b   1.000
_cell.length_c   1.000
_cell.angle_alpha   90.00
_cell.angle_beta   90.00
_cell.angle_gamma   90.00
#
_symmetry.space_group_name_H-M   'P 1'
#
loop_
_entity.id
_entity.type
_entity.pdbx_description
1 polymer ?
#
loop_
_entity_poly.entity_id
_entity_poly.type
_entity_poly.pdbx_seq_one_letter_code
_entity_poly.pdbx_strand_id
1 'polypeptide(L)'
;MMNLMMLSDAQQVIGRLWSEDPPQEQRRVLLLARDALDFISASGQWYPFQDFREGHGPHDSSTSLEESPARSGLLARTTQFFESLLDEPSTVDARAHIQTILDALRFISATRQGKSLEEFIQRTESNDPPMVVASFETKEQADDWLKSHPSPPVFAEVLIGNSYHDVVYDRATNFRRLPRNRHFEWYLGWLEQNDPPVASASFATRDEAETWLKNQAHPPPRTWVLIAGEFYLAVFHPNVNHRALYPISMAIRDVL
;
A
#
# COMPACT_ATOMS: atom_id res chain seq x y z
N MET A 1 19.65 14.75 5.91
CA MET A 1 19.06 13.84 6.91
C MET A 1 17.72 13.38 6.35
N MET A 2 17.49 12.07 6.21
CA MET A 2 16.25 11.54 5.63
C MET A 2 15.09 11.84 6.59
N ASN A 3 14.10 12.63 6.16
CA ASN A 3 12.87 12.80 6.95
C ASN A 3 11.95 11.60 6.70
N LEU A 4 12.27 10.46 7.33
CA LEU A 4 11.49 9.21 7.25
C LEU A 4 10.03 9.37 7.66
N MET A 5 9.70 10.44 8.39
CA MET A 5 8.36 10.68 8.92
C MET A 5 7.50 11.58 8.03
N MET A 6 8.03 12.10 6.92
CA MET A 6 7.34 13.08 6.06
C MET A 6 5.90 12.69 5.68
N LEU A 7 5.66 11.46 5.20
CA LEU A 7 4.31 11.01 4.86
C LEU A 7 3.45 10.78 6.13
N SER A 8 4.03 10.27 7.21
CA SER A 8 3.33 10.05 8.48
C SER A 8 2.90 11.37 9.13
N ASP A 9 3.75 12.39 9.12
CA ASP A 9 3.44 13.72 9.65
C ASP A 9 2.34 14.41 8.80
N ALA A 10 2.35 14.19 7.47
CA ALA A 10 1.27 14.60 6.60
C ALA A 10 -0.05 13.88 6.91
N GLN A 11 -0.01 12.58 7.20
CA GLN A 11 -1.18 11.82 7.66
C GLN A 11 -1.73 12.34 8.99
N GLN A 12 -0.89 12.82 9.90
CA GLN A 12 -1.37 13.42 11.15
C GLN A 12 -2.21 14.69 10.92
N VAL A 13 -1.90 15.50 9.90
CA VAL A 13 -2.74 16.64 9.52
C VAL A 13 -4.13 16.15 9.09
N ILE A 14 -4.18 15.13 8.24
CA ILE A 14 -5.43 14.52 7.78
C ILE A 14 -6.23 13.98 8.98
N GLY A 15 -5.55 13.29 9.91
CA GLY A 15 -6.18 12.77 11.12
C GLY A 15 -6.76 13.87 12.02
N ARG A 16 -6.09 15.02 12.15
CA ARG A 16 -6.63 16.18 12.87
C ARG A 16 -7.88 16.74 12.19
N LEU A 17 -7.82 16.99 10.87
CA LEU A 17 -8.99 17.46 10.11
C LEU A 17 -10.16 16.47 10.17
N TRP A 18 -9.86 15.17 10.19
CA TRP A 18 -10.87 14.13 10.38
C TRP A 18 -11.54 14.18 11.74
N SER A 19 -10.78 14.49 12.80
CA SER A 19 -11.28 14.56 14.17
C SER A 19 -12.24 15.72 14.43
N GLU A 20 -12.29 16.70 13.52
CA GLU A 20 -13.23 17.83 13.55
C GLU A 20 -14.64 17.46 13.04
N ASP A 21 -14.89 16.18 12.78
CA ASP A 21 -16.15 15.63 12.28
C ASP A 21 -16.64 16.30 10.99
N PRO A 22 -15.83 16.28 9.91
CA PRO A 22 -16.16 17.01 8.70
C PRO A 22 -17.37 16.39 7.97
N PRO A 23 -18.11 17.18 7.18
CA PRO A 23 -19.22 16.69 6.35
C PRO A 23 -18.76 15.61 5.37
N GLN A 24 -19.71 14.77 4.93
CA GLN A 24 -19.43 13.58 4.11
C GLN A 24 -18.59 13.87 2.85
N GLU A 25 -18.81 15.01 2.20
CA GLU A 25 -18.05 15.40 1.02
C GLU A 25 -16.56 15.64 1.35
N GLN A 26 -16.27 16.32 2.45
CA GLN A 26 -14.90 16.54 2.92
C GLN A 26 -14.25 15.24 3.40
N ARG A 27 -15.01 14.31 4.01
CA ARG A 27 -14.48 12.99 4.37
C ARG A 27 -13.92 12.25 3.15
N ARG A 28 -14.60 12.30 2.00
CA ARG A 28 -14.10 11.68 0.76
C ARG A 28 -12.80 12.31 0.27
N VAL A 29 -12.67 13.62 0.42
CA VAL A 29 -11.45 14.36 0.11
C VAL A 29 -10.28 13.94 1.01
N LEU A 30 -10.53 13.86 2.32
CA LEU A 30 -9.53 13.44 3.30
C LEU A 30 -9.11 11.97 3.12
N LEU A 31 -10.06 11.08 2.81
CA LEU A 31 -9.75 9.68 2.49
C LEU A 31 -8.85 9.57 1.27
N LEU A 32 -9.17 10.25 0.16
CA LEU A 32 -8.32 10.22 -1.03
C LEU A 32 -6.91 10.74 -0.75
N ALA A 33 -6.77 11.80 0.05
CA ALA A 33 -5.47 12.32 0.44
C ALA A 33 -4.67 11.31 1.28
N ARG A 34 -5.32 10.63 2.23
CA ARG A 34 -4.67 9.56 3.01
C ARG A 34 -4.22 8.43 2.09
N ASP A 35 -5.13 7.94 1.24
CA ASP A 35 -4.88 6.80 0.36
C ASP A 35 -3.78 7.11 -0.67
N ALA A 36 -3.64 8.37 -1.11
CA ALA A 36 -2.54 8.81 -1.96
C ALA A 36 -1.17 8.70 -1.27
N LEU A 37 -1.08 9.07 0.02
CA LEU A 37 0.16 8.94 0.79
C LEU A 37 0.49 7.46 1.05
N ASP A 38 -0.53 6.66 1.42
CA ASP A 38 -0.37 5.22 1.62
C ASP A 38 0.05 4.51 0.33
N PHE A 39 -0.53 4.90 -0.81
CA PHE A 39 -0.17 4.37 -2.12
C PHE A 39 1.31 4.61 -2.44
N ILE A 40 1.84 5.83 -2.25
CA ILE A 40 3.25 6.15 -2.49
C ILE A 40 4.16 5.29 -1.60
N SER A 41 3.79 5.10 -0.34
CA SER A 41 4.53 4.25 0.60
C SER A 41 4.51 2.77 0.19
N ALA A 42 3.30 2.21 0.01
CA ALA A 42 3.09 0.79 -0.26
C ALA A 42 3.65 0.34 -1.63
N SER A 43 3.68 1.24 -2.61
CA SER A 43 4.31 1.01 -3.92
C SER A 43 5.83 1.26 -3.93
N GLY A 44 6.39 1.74 -2.81
CA GLY A 44 7.82 1.97 -2.64
C GLY A 44 8.37 3.17 -3.39
N GLN A 45 7.53 4.16 -3.67
CA GLN A 45 7.85 5.32 -4.47
C GLN A 45 8.39 6.49 -3.65
N TRP A 46 8.88 6.24 -2.44
CA TRP A 46 9.35 7.27 -1.53
C TRP A 46 10.41 8.19 -2.15
N TYR A 47 11.49 7.62 -2.72
CA TYR A 47 12.55 8.43 -3.33
C TYR A 47 12.11 9.12 -4.64
N PRO A 48 11.45 8.43 -5.58
CA PRO A 48 10.86 9.12 -6.74
C PRO A 48 9.96 10.30 -6.35
N PHE A 49 9.15 10.13 -5.31
CA PHE A 49 8.31 11.20 -4.78
C PHE A 49 9.15 12.33 -4.17
N GLN A 50 10.16 12.01 -3.36
CA GLN A 50 11.07 13.01 -2.80
C GLN A 50 11.79 13.81 -3.90
N ASP A 51 12.30 13.13 -4.93
CA ASP A 51 13.00 13.77 -6.05
C ASP A 51 12.04 14.68 -6.83
N PHE A 52 10.78 14.29 -7.00
CA PHE A 52 9.74 15.15 -7.57
C PHE A 52 9.55 16.43 -6.75
N ARG A 53 9.47 16.34 -5.42
CA ARG A 53 9.36 17.52 -4.53
C ARG A 53 10.57 18.44 -4.60
N GLU A 54 11.76 17.88 -4.77
CA GLU A 54 13.01 18.62 -4.92
C GLU A 54 13.18 19.23 -6.33
N GLY A 55 12.20 19.02 -7.22
CA GLY A 55 12.21 19.56 -8.58
C GLY A 55 12.98 18.72 -9.59
N HIS A 56 13.44 17.53 -9.21
CA HIS A 56 14.18 16.58 -10.05
C HIS A 56 13.29 15.53 -10.73
N GLY A 57 11.97 15.59 -10.55
CA GLY A 57 11.00 14.67 -11.13
C GLY A 57 10.45 15.09 -12.49
N PRO A 58 9.60 14.26 -13.11
CA PRO A 58 8.88 14.63 -14.33
C PRO A 58 7.95 15.82 -14.03
N HIS A 59 8.31 17.00 -14.52
CA HIS A 59 7.42 18.17 -14.56
C HIS A 59 6.57 18.07 -15.81
N ASP A 60 5.25 18.07 -15.64
CA ASP A 60 4.32 17.72 -16.70
C ASP A 60 4.37 18.75 -17.85
N SER A 61 4.72 18.27 -19.04
CA SER A 61 4.43 18.94 -20.31
C SER A 61 3.12 18.33 -20.81
N SER A 62 2.05 19.09 -20.76
CA SER A 62 0.66 18.74 -21.11
C SER A 62 0.47 17.56 -22.08
N THR A 63 -0.42 16.61 -21.77
CA THR A 63 -1.68 16.30 -22.50
C THR A 63 -2.24 14.90 -22.14
N SER A 64 -3.46 14.91 -21.59
CA SER A 64 -4.64 14.05 -21.85
C SER A 64 -4.43 12.63 -22.41
N LEU A 65 -4.73 11.60 -21.59
CA LEU A 65 -5.84 10.65 -21.82
C LEU A 65 -5.97 9.60 -20.69
N GLU A 66 -7.24 9.30 -20.39
CA GLU A 66 -7.81 8.19 -19.60
C GLU A 66 -7.57 8.12 -18.08
N GLU A 67 -7.94 9.19 -17.37
CA GLU A 67 -8.49 9.04 -16.02
C GLU A 67 -10.02 8.99 -16.10
N SER A 68 -10.66 8.15 -15.27
CA SER A 68 -12.12 8.16 -15.11
C SER A 68 -12.57 9.58 -14.73
N PRO A 69 -13.54 10.20 -15.45
CA PRO A 69 -13.91 11.60 -15.25
C PRO A 69 -14.42 11.88 -13.82
N ALA A 70 -15.01 10.88 -13.15
CA ALA A 70 -15.46 11.00 -11.77
C ALA A 70 -14.31 11.08 -10.76
N ARG A 71 -13.23 10.32 -10.96
CA ARG A 71 -12.05 10.31 -10.05
C ARG A 71 -11.07 11.43 -10.37
N SER A 72 -10.90 11.79 -11.64
CA SER A 72 -10.17 13.01 -12.02
C SER A 72 -10.81 14.24 -11.38
N GLY A 73 -12.15 14.29 -11.33
CA GLY A 73 -12.89 15.31 -10.58
C GLY A 73 -12.72 15.25 -9.06
N LEU A 74 -12.58 14.06 -8.46
CA LEU A 74 -12.30 13.94 -7.02
C LEU A 74 -10.87 14.38 -6.68
N LEU A 75 -9.88 13.99 -7.49
CA LEU A 75 -8.48 14.38 -7.29
C LEU A 75 -8.29 15.90 -7.43
N ALA A 76 -8.96 16.52 -8.41
CA ALA A 76 -8.98 17.97 -8.56
C ALA A 76 -9.62 18.66 -7.34
N ARG A 77 -10.77 18.16 -6.85
CA ARG A 77 -11.41 18.68 -5.63
C ARG A 77 -10.53 18.53 -4.39
N THR A 78 -9.88 17.39 -4.22
CA THR A 78 -8.97 17.16 -3.11
C THR A 78 -7.80 18.13 -3.17
N THR A 79 -7.21 18.33 -4.36
CA THR A 79 -6.15 19.32 -4.57
C THR A 79 -6.62 20.72 -4.19
N GLN A 80 -7.76 21.17 -4.72
CA GLN A 80 -8.33 22.49 -4.44
C GLN A 80 -8.62 22.69 -2.94
N PHE A 81 -9.12 21.67 -2.26
CA PHE A 81 -9.37 21.72 -0.82
C PHE A 81 -8.08 21.99 -0.04
N PHE A 82 -7.02 21.19 -0.26
CA PHE A 82 -5.75 21.40 0.44
C PHE A 82 -5.03 22.69 0.01
N GLU A 83 -5.23 23.18 -1.22
CA GLU A 83 -4.76 24.51 -1.64
C GLU A 83 -5.44 25.62 -0.83
N SER A 84 -6.77 25.56 -0.67
CA SER A 84 -7.51 26.55 0.13
C SER A 84 -7.05 26.58 1.60
N LEU A 85 -6.66 25.44 2.17
CA LEU A 85 -6.11 25.36 3.52
C LEU A 85 -4.76 26.07 3.68
N LEU A 86 -3.97 26.26 2.61
CA LEU A 86 -2.70 26.99 2.70
C LEU A 86 -2.91 28.49 2.95
N ASP A 87 -4.03 29.03 2.48
CA ASP A 87 -4.42 30.44 2.65
C ASP A 87 -4.98 30.72 4.04
N GLU A 88 -5.34 29.68 4.80
CA GLU A 88 -5.87 29.80 6.15
C GLU A 88 -4.77 30.18 7.17
N PRO A 89 -4.97 31.20 8.02
CA PRO A 89 -4.00 31.58 9.04
C PRO A 89 -3.78 30.52 10.13
N SER A 90 -4.78 29.66 10.36
CA SER A 90 -4.78 28.57 11.35
C SER A 90 -3.83 27.42 10.99
N THR A 91 -3.37 27.34 9.74
CA THR A 91 -2.59 26.20 9.24
C THR A 91 -1.10 26.46 9.17
N VAL A 92 -0.59 27.60 9.66
CA VAL A 92 0.82 28.00 9.55
C VAL A 92 1.79 26.88 9.97
N ASP A 93 1.52 26.21 11.09
CA ASP A 93 2.35 25.10 11.60
C ASP A 93 2.19 23.79 10.79
N ALA A 94 1.11 23.68 10.01
CA ALA A 94 0.80 22.53 9.17
C ALA A 94 1.15 22.73 7.68
N ARG A 95 1.55 23.94 7.25
CA ARG A 95 1.78 24.27 5.83
C ARG A 95 2.73 23.32 5.11
N ALA A 96 3.85 22.95 5.74
CA ALA A 96 4.82 22.02 5.14
C ALA A 96 4.24 20.61 4.90
N HIS A 97 3.36 20.17 5.81
CA HIS A 97 2.68 18.88 5.73
C HIS A 97 1.54 18.92 4.70
N ILE A 98 0.76 20.01 4.66
CA ILE A 98 -0.23 20.26 3.61
C ILE A 98 0.43 20.29 2.23
N GLN A 99 1.58 20.95 2.10
CA GLN A 99 2.35 20.95 0.86
C GLN A 99 2.79 19.54 0.46
N THR A 100 3.20 18.70 1.42
CA THR A 100 3.50 17.28 1.16
C THR A 100 2.30 16.54 0.57
N ILE A 101 1.08 16.79 1.08
CA ILE A 101 -0.16 16.18 0.54
C ILE A 101 -0.39 16.63 -0.90
N LEU A 102 -0.31 17.94 -1.16
CA LEU A 102 -0.47 18.49 -2.52
C LEU A 102 0.57 17.93 -3.49
N ASP A 103 1.82 17.83 -3.05
CA ASP A 103 2.89 17.27 -3.87
C ASP A 103 2.61 15.80 -4.20
N ALA A 104 2.06 15.02 -3.26
CA ALA A 104 1.71 13.61 -3.50
C ALA A 104 0.63 13.47 -4.57
N LEU A 105 -0.42 14.27 -4.50
CA LEU A 105 -1.50 14.29 -5.51
C LEU A 105 -0.97 14.70 -6.89
N ARG A 106 -0.10 15.71 -6.93
CA ARG A 106 0.54 16.20 -8.17
C ARG A 106 1.52 15.16 -8.72
N PHE A 107 2.27 14.47 -7.88
CA PHE A 107 3.18 13.41 -8.27
C PHE A 107 2.42 12.27 -8.95
N ILE A 108 1.34 11.78 -8.33
CA ILE A 108 0.48 10.72 -8.90
C ILE A 108 -0.09 11.14 -10.25
N SER A 109 -0.53 12.40 -10.36
CA SER A 109 -1.07 12.95 -11.61
C SER A 109 0.00 13.06 -12.70
N ALA A 110 1.14 13.68 -12.39
CA ALA A 110 2.24 13.91 -13.33
C ALA A 110 2.87 12.60 -13.83
N THR A 111 2.84 11.56 -13.00
CA THR A 111 3.31 10.21 -13.35
C THR A 111 2.20 9.31 -13.91
N ARG A 112 0.98 9.83 -14.08
CA ARG A 112 -0.19 9.16 -14.66
C ARG A 112 -0.58 7.87 -13.93
N GLN A 113 -0.48 7.88 -12.61
CA GLN A 113 -0.73 6.73 -11.75
C GLN A 113 -2.17 6.63 -11.25
N GLY A 114 -3.11 7.43 -11.79
CA GLY A 114 -4.50 7.45 -11.34
C GLY A 114 -5.18 6.07 -11.33
N LYS A 115 -4.92 5.24 -12.36
CA LYS A 115 -5.44 3.86 -12.40
C LYS A 115 -4.84 2.95 -11.32
N SER A 116 -3.53 3.03 -11.10
CA SER A 116 -2.86 2.25 -10.06
C SER A 116 -3.30 2.67 -8.66
N LEU A 117 -3.52 3.97 -8.43
CA LEU A 117 -4.14 4.46 -7.21
C LEU A 117 -5.57 3.93 -7.05
N GLU A 118 -6.35 3.88 -8.13
CA GLU A 118 -7.71 3.33 -8.10
C GLU A 118 -7.73 1.85 -7.71
N GLU A 119 -6.87 1.05 -8.33
CA GLU A 119 -6.69 -0.37 -7.98
C GLU A 119 -6.24 -0.53 -6.52
N PHE A 120 -5.32 0.33 -6.04
CA PHE A 120 -4.90 0.32 -4.65
C PHE A 120 -6.05 0.61 -3.67
N ILE A 121 -6.84 1.65 -3.94
CA ILE A 121 -8.00 2.00 -3.10
C ILE A 121 -9.00 0.84 -3.07
N GLN A 122 -9.31 0.25 -4.23
CA GLN A 122 -10.25 -0.87 -4.30
C GLN A 122 -9.80 -2.09 -3.48
N ARG A 123 -8.49 -2.38 -3.49
CA ARG A 123 -7.89 -3.44 -2.66
C ARG A 123 -8.05 -3.14 -1.17
N THR A 124 -7.77 -1.90 -0.77
CA THR A 124 -7.92 -1.46 0.62
C THR A 124 -9.38 -1.56 1.08
N GLU A 125 -10.33 -1.11 0.27
CA GLU A 125 -11.77 -1.21 0.56
C GLU A 125 -12.27 -2.67 0.63
N SER A 126 -11.67 -3.56 -0.15
CA SER A 126 -11.99 -5.00 -0.16
C SER A 126 -11.30 -5.79 0.97
N ASN A 127 -10.49 -5.09 1.78
CA ASN A 127 -9.61 -5.70 2.78
C ASN A 127 -8.73 -6.80 2.16
N ASP A 128 -8.19 -6.54 0.97
CA ASP A 128 -7.29 -7.47 0.31
C ASP A 128 -5.97 -7.61 1.08
N PRO A 129 -5.19 -8.67 0.81
CA PRO A 129 -3.88 -8.84 1.40
C PRO A 129 -2.96 -7.63 1.15
N PRO A 130 -2.09 -7.28 2.13
CA PRO A 130 -1.11 -6.21 1.99
C PRO A 130 -0.35 -6.27 0.67
N MET A 131 -0.09 -5.10 0.10
CA MET A 131 0.57 -4.99 -1.20
C MET A 131 2.04 -5.38 -1.08
N VAL A 132 2.49 -6.22 -2.00
CA VAL A 132 3.91 -6.61 -2.12
C VAL A 132 4.39 -6.24 -3.51
N VAL A 133 5.64 -5.79 -3.69
CA VAL A 133 6.15 -5.35 -5.00
C VAL A 133 7.00 -6.39 -5.72
N ALA A 134 7.47 -7.41 -4.99
CA ALA A 134 8.21 -8.54 -5.54
C ALA A 134 7.99 -9.79 -4.69
N SER A 135 8.23 -10.97 -5.28
CA SER A 135 8.29 -12.24 -4.57
C SER A 135 9.51 -13.05 -4.98
N PHE A 136 10.10 -13.74 -4.00
CA PHE A 136 11.30 -14.55 -4.14
C PHE A 136 11.09 -15.89 -3.43
N GLU A 137 11.64 -16.95 -3.99
CA GLU A 137 11.58 -18.27 -3.37
C GLU A 137 12.55 -18.36 -2.19
N THR A 138 13.74 -17.76 -2.34
CA THR A 138 14.80 -17.81 -1.32
C THR A 138 15.33 -16.44 -0.94
N LYS A 139 15.99 -16.40 0.22
CA LYS A 139 16.62 -15.18 0.74
C LYS A 139 17.77 -14.72 -0.16
N GLU A 140 18.53 -15.65 -0.72
CA GLU A 140 19.66 -15.36 -1.61
C GLU A 140 19.19 -14.63 -2.87
N GLN A 141 18.08 -15.08 -3.48
CA GLN A 141 17.47 -14.41 -4.63
C GLN A 141 17.04 -12.98 -4.28
N ALA A 142 16.40 -12.80 -3.13
CA ALA A 142 15.94 -11.49 -2.66
C ALA A 142 17.12 -10.54 -2.35
N ASP A 143 18.17 -11.05 -1.71
CA ASP A 143 19.37 -10.29 -1.40
C ASP A 143 20.12 -9.87 -2.68
N ASP A 144 20.20 -10.74 -3.68
CA ASP A 144 20.85 -10.42 -4.97
C ASP A 144 20.02 -9.43 -5.79
N TRP A 145 18.69 -9.56 -5.78
CA TRP A 145 17.79 -8.53 -6.31
C TRP A 145 18.04 -7.18 -5.63
N LEU A 146 18.05 -7.13 -4.30
CA LEU A 146 18.22 -5.89 -3.55
C LEU A 146 19.58 -5.22 -3.82
N LYS A 147 20.66 -6.01 -3.91
CA LYS A 147 22.01 -5.51 -4.22
C LYS A 147 22.09 -4.91 -5.63
N SER A 148 21.46 -5.57 -6.60
CA SER A 148 21.51 -5.16 -8.01
C SER A 148 20.49 -4.07 -8.37
N HIS A 149 19.47 -3.84 -7.54
CA HIS A 149 18.43 -2.86 -7.81
C HIS A 149 19.00 -1.42 -7.82
N PRO A 150 18.81 -0.63 -8.89
CA PRO A 150 19.39 0.72 -8.97
C PRO A 150 18.75 1.69 -7.96
N SER A 151 17.44 1.55 -7.72
CA SER A 151 16.68 2.34 -6.74
C SER A 151 15.68 1.46 -6.00
N PRO A 152 16.07 0.74 -4.94
CA PRO A 152 15.18 -0.13 -4.18
C PRO A 152 13.88 0.58 -3.74
N PRO A 153 12.72 -0.10 -3.81
CA PRO A 153 11.42 0.49 -3.47
C PRO A 153 11.21 0.59 -1.96
N VAL A 154 11.78 1.64 -1.32
CA VAL A 154 11.75 1.85 0.14
C VAL A 154 10.32 1.81 0.69
N PHE A 155 10.13 1.14 1.83
CA PHE A 155 8.85 0.93 2.52
C PHE A 155 7.86 -0.02 1.84
N ALA A 156 8.10 -0.42 0.59
CA ALA A 156 7.33 -1.51 0.01
C ALA A 156 7.64 -2.84 0.70
N GLU A 157 6.68 -3.75 0.65
CA GLU A 157 6.86 -5.11 1.13
C GLU A 157 7.25 -6.05 -0.02
N VAL A 158 8.03 -7.08 0.27
CA VAL A 158 8.33 -8.18 -0.64
C VAL A 158 8.07 -9.52 0.04
N LEU A 159 7.84 -10.57 -0.75
CA LEU A 159 7.72 -11.93 -0.25
C LEU A 159 9.04 -12.68 -0.40
N ILE A 160 9.48 -13.34 0.67
CA ILE A 160 10.61 -14.28 0.64
C ILE A 160 10.11 -15.61 1.22
N GLY A 161 9.97 -16.63 0.39
CA GLY A 161 9.42 -17.92 0.82
C GLY A 161 8.04 -17.78 1.48
N ASN A 162 7.17 -16.95 0.89
CA ASN A 162 5.85 -16.54 1.41
C ASN A 162 5.85 -15.67 2.68
N SER A 163 7.00 -15.36 3.28
CA SER A 163 7.06 -14.44 4.42
C SER A 163 7.16 -13.00 3.93
N TYR A 164 6.54 -12.06 4.66
CA TYR A 164 6.59 -10.63 4.34
C TYR A 164 7.87 -9.98 4.89
N HIS A 165 8.48 -9.11 4.09
CA HIS A 165 9.69 -8.38 4.43
C HIS A 165 9.60 -6.93 3.96
N ASP A 166 10.07 -5.99 4.77
CA ASP A 166 10.16 -4.58 4.37
C ASP A 166 11.38 -4.35 3.50
N VAL A 167 11.26 -3.47 2.51
CA VAL A 167 12.42 -2.94 1.80
C VAL A 167 12.95 -1.73 2.56
N VAL A 168 14.09 -1.91 3.23
CA VAL A 168 14.81 -0.81 3.87
C VAL A 168 15.97 -0.40 2.96
N TYR A 169 15.96 0.85 2.50
CA TYR A 169 17.05 1.42 1.73
C TYR A 169 17.30 2.88 2.10
N ASP A 170 18.57 3.23 2.34
CA ASP A 170 19.06 4.59 2.48
C ASP A 170 20.01 4.93 1.32
N ARG A 171 19.60 5.87 0.47
CA ARG A 171 20.36 6.31 -0.70
C ARG A 171 21.72 6.93 -0.36
N ALA A 172 21.85 7.58 0.80
CA ALA A 172 23.05 8.33 1.15
C ALA A 172 24.20 7.42 1.56
N THR A 173 23.89 6.36 2.31
CA THR A 173 24.87 5.37 2.78
C THR A 173 24.89 4.11 1.92
N ASN A 174 23.95 4.00 0.97
CA ASN A 174 23.65 2.79 0.23
C ASN A 174 23.33 1.58 1.13
N PHE A 175 22.84 1.83 2.35
CA PHE A 175 22.42 0.78 3.27
C PHE A 175 21.14 0.13 2.76
N ARG A 176 21.11 -1.20 2.67
CA ARG A 176 19.99 -1.98 2.13
C ARG A 176 19.74 -3.22 2.97
N ARG A 177 18.49 -3.50 3.35
CA ARG A 177 18.09 -4.73 4.07
C ARG A 177 16.65 -5.13 3.79
N LEU A 178 16.36 -6.41 4.05
CA LEU A 178 15.03 -7.01 4.00
C LEU A 178 14.63 -7.63 5.37
N PRO A 179 14.42 -6.82 6.42
CA PRO A 179 13.94 -7.35 7.70
C PRO A 179 12.56 -8.00 7.53
N ARG A 180 12.30 -9.06 8.31
CA ARG A 180 10.98 -9.69 8.35
C ARG A 180 9.96 -8.70 8.93
N ASN A 181 8.83 -8.56 8.26
CA ASN A 181 7.69 -7.78 8.72
C ASN A 181 6.60 -8.73 9.23
N ARG A 182 5.90 -8.35 10.30
CA ARG A 182 4.78 -9.11 10.91
C ARG A 182 3.40 -8.58 10.55
N HIS A 183 3.32 -7.63 9.62
CA HIS A 183 2.08 -6.96 9.21
C HIS A 183 1.03 -7.97 8.73
N PHE A 184 1.45 -9.02 8.03
CA PHE A 184 0.52 -10.04 7.57
C PHE A 184 -0.09 -10.88 8.70
N GLU A 185 0.69 -11.21 9.73
CA GLU A 185 0.20 -11.91 10.92
C GLU A 185 -0.82 -11.06 11.70
N TRP A 186 -0.61 -9.74 11.76
CA TRP A 186 -1.60 -8.79 12.29
C TRP A 186 -2.86 -8.71 11.43
N TYR A 187 -2.69 -8.66 10.11
CA TYR A 187 -3.79 -8.66 9.15
C TYR A 187 -4.66 -9.92 9.28
N LEU A 188 -4.05 -11.11 9.48
CA LEU A 188 -4.79 -12.34 9.74
C LEU A 188 -5.61 -12.26 11.04
N GLY A 189 -5.04 -11.72 12.12
CA GLY A 189 -5.75 -11.53 13.39
C GLY A 189 -6.91 -10.54 13.27
N TRP A 190 -6.70 -9.45 12.53
CA TRP A 190 -7.75 -8.48 12.22
C TRP A 190 -8.88 -9.11 11.38
N LEU A 191 -8.53 -9.88 10.34
CA LEU A 191 -9.52 -10.60 9.53
C LEU A 191 -10.31 -11.61 10.36
N GLU A 192 -9.67 -12.39 11.22
CA GLU A 192 -10.36 -13.36 12.09
C GLU A 192 -11.45 -12.69 12.94
N GLN A 193 -11.22 -11.44 13.38
CA GLN A 193 -12.15 -10.68 14.19
C GLN A 193 -13.25 -9.96 13.37
N ASN A 194 -12.90 -9.42 12.20
CA ASN A 194 -13.77 -8.52 11.42
C ASN A 194 -14.43 -9.19 10.21
N ASP A 195 -13.88 -10.29 9.72
CA ASP A 195 -14.37 -11.11 8.61
C ASP A 195 -14.14 -12.61 8.91
N PRO A 196 -14.92 -13.18 9.85
CA PRO A 196 -14.69 -14.52 10.38
C PRO A 196 -14.63 -15.59 9.27
N PRO A 197 -13.74 -16.59 9.41
CA PRO A 197 -13.42 -17.50 8.33
C PRO A 197 -14.59 -18.41 7.94
N VAL A 198 -14.95 -18.38 6.66
CA VAL A 198 -15.92 -19.29 6.02
C VAL A 198 -15.24 -20.02 4.88
N ALA A 199 -15.02 -21.33 5.05
CA ALA A 199 -14.28 -22.13 4.08
C ALA A 199 -15.05 -22.23 2.75
N SER A 200 -14.44 -21.75 1.67
CA SER A 200 -14.95 -21.90 0.31
C SER A 200 -14.60 -23.26 -0.31
N ALA A 201 -13.58 -23.94 0.24
CA ALA A 201 -13.17 -25.28 -0.12
C ALA A 201 -12.51 -25.99 1.07
N SER A 202 -12.44 -27.32 1.03
CA SER A 202 -11.84 -28.14 2.07
C SER A 202 -10.96 -29.22 1.45
N PHE A 203 -9.77 -29.43 2.01
CA PHE A 203 -8.75 -30.34 1.51
C PHE A 203 -8.20 -31.21 2.64
N ALA A 204 -7.78 -32.43 2.30
CA ALA A 204 -7.17 -33.33 3.26
C ALA A 204 -5.70 -32.95 3.50
N THR A 205 -5.03 -32.41 2.48
CA THR A 205 -3.60 -32.08 2.53
C THR A 205 -3.30 -30.69 1.98
N ARG A 206 -2.14 -30.14 2.38
CA ARG A 206 -1.65 -28.86 1.85
C ARG A 206 -1.36 -28.93 0.35
N ASP A 207 -0.77 -30.02 -0.12
CA ASP A 207 -0.42 -30.20 -1.54
C ASP A 207 -1.65 -30.17 -2.46
N GLU A 208 -2.77 -30.76 -2.02
CA GLU A 208 -4.07 -30.67 -2.70
C GLU A 208 -4.56 -29.22 -2.80
N ALA A 209 -4.52 -28.49 -1.69
CA ALA A 209 -4.94 -27.08 -1.64
C ALA A 209 -4.04 -26.19 -2.51
N GLU A 210 -2.73 -26.42 -2.50
CA GLU A 210 -1.79 -25.68 -3.36
C GLU A 210 -2.02 -25.96 -4.84
N THR A 211 -2.28 -27.22 -5.19
CA THR A 211 -2.61 -27.61 -6.56
C THR A 211 -3.92 -26.95 -7.02
N TRP A 212 -4.94 -26.96 -6.15
CA TRP A 212 -6.20 -26.26 -6.40
C TRP A 212 -6.00 -24.76 -6.62
N LEU A 213 -5.21 -24.09 -5.78
CA LEU A 213 -4.96 -22.66 -5.88
C LEU A 213 -4.18 -22.30 -7.16
N LYS A 214 -3.18 -23.13 -7.52
CA LYS A 214 -2.38 -22.95 -8.75
C LYS A 214 -3.21 -23.13 -10.02
N ASN A 215 -4.20 -24.02 -10.01
CA ASN A 215 -5.05 -24.29 -11.17
C ASN A 215 -6.15 -23.23 -11.40
N GLN A 216 -6.31 -22.27 -10.51
CA GLN A 216 -7.26 -21.17 -10.71
C GLN A 216 -6.68 -20.14 -11.69
N ALA A 217 -7.43 -19.91 -12.78
CA ALA A 217 -7.09 -18.89 -13.77
C ALA A 217 -7.22 -17.46 -13.21
N HIS A 218 -8.30 -17.19 -12.46
CA HIS A 218 -8.58 -15.90 -11.84
C HIS A 218 -9.06 -16.10 -10.40
N PRO A 219 -8.15 -16.48 -9.47
CA PRO A 219 -8.53 -16.65 -8.08
C PRO A 219 -8.93 -15.29 -7.47
N PRO A 220 -9.86 -15.27 -6.51
CA PRO A 220 -10.11 -14.07 -5.72
C PRO A 220 -8.81 -13.64 -5.01
N PRO A 221 -8.62 -12.34 -4.71
CA PRO A 221 -7.43 -11.85 -3.99
C PRO A 221 -7.18 -12.60 -2.68
N ARG A 222 -8.26 -12.99 -2.00
CA ARG A 222 -8.23 -13.87 -0.85
C ARG A 222 -9.47 -14.76 -0.75
N THR A 223 -9.32 -15.94 -0.16
CA THR A 223 -10.43 -16.81 0.24
C THR A 223 -10.00 -17.73 1.37
N TRP A 224 -10.93 -18.05 2.27
CA TRP A 224 -10.69 -19.02 3.34
C TRP A 224 -10.89 -20.45 2.80
N VAL A 225 -9.97 -21.34 3.17
CA VAL A 225 -10.08 -22.78 2.88
C VAL A 225 -9.80 -23.58 4.14
N LEU A 226 -10.32 -24.79 4.21
CA LEU A 226 -9.98 -25.76 5.25
C LEU A 226 -8.89 -26.70 4.74
N ILE A 227 -7.86 -26.94 5.52
CA ILE A 227 -6.83 -27.94 5.22
C ILE A 227 -6.62 -28.77 6.48
N ALA A 228 -6.91 -30.07 6.41
CA ALA A 228 -6.79 -30.99 7.54
C ALA A 228 -7.47 -30.50 8.83
N GLY A 229 -8.58 -29.76 8.71
CA GLY A 229 -9.34 -29.23 9.86
C GLY A 229 -8.91 -27.85 10.36
N GLU A 230 -7.84 -27.25 9.82
CA GLU A 230 -7.40 -25.88 10.15
C GLU A 230 -7.80 -24.92 9.01
N PHE A 231 -8.16 -23.68 9.36
CA PHE A 231 -8.40 -22.62 8.38
C PHE A 231 -7.08 -22.06 7.84
N TYR A 232 -7.03 -21.89 6.53
CA TYR A 232 -5.96 -21.22 5.81
C TYR A 232 -6.54 -20.08 4.97
N LEU A 233 -5.86 -18.94 4.95
CA LEU A 233 -6.12 -17.90 3.97
C LEU A 233 -5.34 -18.24 2.69
N ALA A 234 -6.07 -18.56 1.62
CA ALA A 234 -5.53 -18.62 0.29
C ALA A 234 -5.47 -17.21 -0.29
N VAL A 235 -4.28 -16.79 -0.70
CA VAL A 235 -3.99 -15.42 -1.15
C VAL A 235 -3.46 -15.45 -2.57
N PHE A 236 -3.89 -14.45 -3.36
CA PHE A 236 -3.34 -14.14 -4.67
C PHE A 236 -2.89 -12.68 -4.75
N HIS A 237 -1.61 -12.46 -5.06
CA HIS A 237 -1.04 -11.16 -5.37
C HIS A 237 -0.92 -11.02 -6.89
N PRO A 238 -1.90 -10.41 -7.58
CA PRO A 238 -1.93 -10.34 -9.05
C PRO A 238 -0.72 -9.61 -9.64
N ASN A 239 -0.23 -8.57 -8.97
CA ASN A 239 0.84 -7.72 -9.46
C ASN A 239 2.22 -8.41 -9.50
N VAL A 240 2.42 -9.46 -8.69
CA VAL A 240 3.62 -10.33 -8.72
C VAL A 240 3.27 -11.76 -9.15
N ASN A 241 2.03 -12.01 -9.58
CA ASN A 241 1.48 -13.33 -9.88
C ASN A 241 1.80 -14.40 -8.82
N HIS A 242 1.74 -14.02 -7.54
CA HIS A 242 2.13 -14.89 -6.43
C HIS A 242 0.92 -15.48 -5.74
N ARG A 243 1.00 -16.77 -5.38
CA ARG A 243 -0.07 -17.51 -4.68
C ARG A 243 0.51 -18.13 -3.41
N ALA A 244 -0.20 -17.99 -2.30
CA ALA A 244 0.25 -18.52 -1.01
C ALA A 244 -0.91 -18.99 -0.14
N LEU A 245 -0.62 -19.93 0.77
CA LEU A 245 -1.54 -20.44 1.78
C LEU A 245 -0.97 -20.14 3.17
N TYR A 246 -1.73 -19.39 3.96
CA TYR A 246 -1.34 -18.95 5.30
C TYR A 246 -2.25 -19.56 6.37
N PRO A 247 -1.74 -20.36 7.31
CA PRO A 247 -2.56 -20.90 8.38
C PRO A 247 -3.03 -19.79 9.32
N ILE A 248 -4.28 -19.87 9.78
CA ILE A 248 -4.83 -18.93 10.76
C ILE A 248 -4.09 -19.00 12.11
N SER A 249 -3.37 -20.07 12.40
CA SER A 249 -2.51 -20.17 13.59
C SER A 249 -1.37 -19.16 13.62
N MET A 250 -1.01 -18.54 12.48
CA MET A 250 -0.06 -17.42 12.43
C MET A 250 -0.64 -16.10 12.93
N ALA A 251 -1.97 -15.98 13.05
CA ALA A 251 -2.62 -14.74 13.44
C ALA A 251 -2.14 -14.26 14.82
N ILE A 252 -1.75 -12.99 14.91
CA ILE A 252 -1.50 -12.33 16.20
C ILE A 252 -2.83 -11.75 16.70
N ARG A 253 -3.30 -12.26 17.84
CA ARG A 253 -4.61 -11.94 18.42
C ARG A 253 -4.56 -10.89 19.53
N ASP A 254 -3.37 -10.62 20.05
CA ASP A 254 -3.17 -9.69 21.15
C ASP A 254 -2.97 -8.28 20.62
N VAL A 255 -3.99 -7.43 20.77
CA VAL A 255 -3.86 -5.99 20.57
C VAL A 255 -3.72 -5.33 21.95
N LEU A 256 -2.71 -4.47 22.08
CA LEU A 256 -2.60 -3.47 23.15
C LEU A 256 -3.77 -2.48 23.09
#